data_AF-A0A519GPG4-F1
#
_entry.id   AF-A0A519GPG4-F1
#
_cell.length_a   1.000
_cell.length_b   1.000
_cell.length_c   1.000
_cell.angle_alpha   90.00
_cell.angle_beta   90.00
_cell.angle_gamma   90.00
#
_symmetry.space_group_name_H-M   'P 1'
#
loop_
_entity.id
_entity.type
_entity.pdbx_description
1 polymer ?
#
loop_
_entity_poly.entity_id
_entity_poly.type
_entity_poly.pdbx_seq_one_letter_code
_entity_poly.pdbx_strand_id
1 'polypeptide(L)' 'MMAVFLAVSALVVLLVALVLFVRARRDAPQGTPLPNGRALVILTLLGLMLALASQLPVFA' A
#
# COMPACT_ATOMS: atom_id res chain seq x y z
N MET A 1 12.02 -6.64 -17.10
CA MET A 1 11.15 -5.43 -17.21
C MET A 1 9.88 -5.54 -16.37
N MET A 2 9.19 -6.70 -16.39
CA MET A 2 7.95 -6.88 -15.64
C MET A 2 8.14 -6.84 -14.11
N ALA A 3 9.17 -7.49 -13.56
CA ALA A 3 9.49 -7.37 -12.12
C ALA A 3 9.65 -5.92 -11.67
N VAL A 4 10.40 -5.11 -12.42
CA VAL A 4 10.60 -3.69 -12.11
C VAL A 4 9.26 -2.94 -12.14
N PHE A 5 8.42 -3.20 -13.13
CA PHE A 5 7.09 -2.59 -13.21
C PHE A 5 6.21 -2.95 -11.99
N LEU A 6 6.18 -4.22 -11.59
CA LEU A 6 5.42 -4.68 -10.43
C LEU A 6 5.96 -4.09 -9.13
N ALA A 7 7.28 -4.02 -8.96
CA ALA A 7 7.93 -3.45 -7.78
C ALA A 7 7.66 -1.94 -7.65
N VAL A 8 7.74 -1.19 -8.76
CA VAL A 8 7.42 0.24 -8.76
C VAL A 8 5.94 0.48 -8.52
N SER A 9 5.07 -0.32 -9.12
CA SER A 9 3.62 -0.24 -8.90
C SER A 9 3.26 -0.53 -7.43
N ALA A 10 3.87 -1.56 -6.84
CA ALA A 10 3.75 -1.87 -5.43
C ALA A 10 4.15 -0.68 -4.55
N LEU A 11 5.31 -0.07 -4.84
CA LEU A 11 5.80 1.09 -4.11
C LEU A 11 4.81 2.26 -4.18
N VAL A 12 4.27 2.56 -5.36
CA VAL A 12 3.28 3.62 -5.55
C VAL A 12 2.03 3.36 -4.70
N VAL A 13 1.50 2.13 -4.73
CA VAL A 13 0.33 1.75 -3.92
C VAL A 13 0.59 1.92 -2.42
N LEU A 14 1.77 1.48 -1.95
CA LEU A 14 2.16 1.60 -0.54
C LEU A 14 2.34 3.07 -0.12
N LEU A 15 2.92 3.90 -0.99
CA LEU A 15 3.05 5.33 -0.73
C LEU A 15 1.69 6.03 -0.67
N VAL A 16 0.76 5.69 -1.56
CA VAL A 16 -0.62 6.20 -1.51
C VAL A 16 -1.30 5.78 -0.20
N ALA A 17 -1.20 4.50 0.17
CA ALA A 17 -1.75 4.01 1.44
C ALA A 17 -1.15 4.75 2.64
N LEU A 18 0.16 4.99 2.64
CA LEU A 18 0.87 5.72 3.69
C LEU A 18 0.38 7.18 3.79
N VAL A 19 0.29 7.90 2.67
CA VAL A 19 -0.19 9.29 2.64
C VAL A 19 -1.62 9.38 3.16
N LEU A 20 -2.49 8.48 2.71
CA LEU A 20 -3.88 8.43 3.17
C LEU A 20 -3.96 8.09 4.67
N PHE A 21 -3.13 7.17 5.15
CA PHE A 21 -3.05 6.83 6.58
C PHE A 21 -2.61 8.03 7.41
N VAL A 22 -1.51 8.71 7.03
CA VAL A 22 -0.99 9.88 7.73
C VAL A 22 -2.02 11.01 7.74
N ARG A 23 -2.68 11.25 6.61
CA ARG A 23 -3.74 12.25 6.51
C ARG A 23 -4.92 11.90 7.41
N ALA A 24 -5.42 10.67 7.33
CA ALA A 24 -6.53 10.20 8.16
C ALA A 24 -6.21 10.29 9.66
N ARG A 25 -4.95 10.06 10.07
CA ARG A 25 -4.51 10.22 11.45
C ARG A 25 -4.37 11.67 11.88
N ARG A 26 -3.93 12.55 10.98
CA ARG A 26 -3.83 13.98 11.26
C ARG A 26 -5.21 14.62 11.44
N ASP A 27 -6.18 14.22 10.63
CA ASP A 27 -7.53 14.78 10.64
C ASP A 27 -8.41 14.19 11.77
N ALA A 28 -8.02 13.05 12.35
CA ALA A 28 -8.78 12.33 13.35
C ALA A 28 -8.39 12.72 14.80
N PRO A 29 -9.36 13.10 15.67
CA PRO A 29 -9.11 13.31 17.09
C PRO A 29 -8.51 12.06 17.76
N GLN A 30 -7.68 12.25 18.78
CA GLN A 30 -7.10 11.13 19.53
C GLN A 30 -8.19 10.21 20.10
N GLY A 31 -7.97 8.89 19.98
CA GLY A 31 -8.94 7.88 20.43
C GLY A 31 -10.03 7.55 19.41
N THR A 32 -10.14 8.27 18.29
CA THR A 32 -11.10 7.90 17.24
C THR A 32 -10.56 6.75 16.37
N PRO A 33 -11.43 5.82 15.96
CA PRO A 33 -11.06 4.76 15.03
C PRO A 33 -10.52 5.34 13.73
N LEU A 34 -9.58 4.63 13.09
CA LEU A 34 -8.97 5.09 11.84
C LEU A 34 -10.04 5.24 10.74
N PRO A 35 -10.20 6.45 10.15
CA PRO A 35 -11.11 6.65 9.03
C PRO A 35 -10.76 5.71 7.88
N ASN A 36 -11.74 4.93 7.40
CA ASN A 36 -11.57 3.98 6.30
C ASN A 36 -10.44 2.95 6.49
N GLY A 37 -10.15 2.54 7.73
CA GLY A 37 -9.04 1.62 8.03
C GLY A 37 -9.06 0.31 7.21
N ARG A 38 -10.24 -0.23 6.88
CA ARG A 38 -10.36 -1.42 6.01
C ARG A 38 -9.81 -1.18 4.61
N ALA A 39 -10.10 -0.02 4.01
CA ALA A 39 -9.59 0.32 2.68
C ALA A 39 -8.06 0.48 2.70
N LEU A 40 -7.52 1.10 3.75
CA LEU A 40 -6.07 1.23 3.94
C LEU A 40 -5.37 -0.13 4.10
N VAL A 41 -5.98 -1.05 4.85
CA VAL A 41 -5.49 -2.43 4.97
C VAL A 41 -5.48 -3.13 3.61
N ILE A 42 -6.57 -3.03 2.84
CA ILE A 42 -6.66 -3.63 1.50
C ILE A 42 -5.58 -3.06 0.56
N LEU A 43 -5.40 -1.74 0.54
CA LEU A 43 -4.37 -1.09 -0.29
C LEU A 43 -2.96 -1.54 0.11
N THR A 44 -2.70 -1.63 1.42
CA THR A 44 -1.41 -2.09 1.92
C THR A 44 -1.14 -3.53 1.51
N LEU A 45 -2.13 -4.42 1.66
CA LEU A 45 -2.03 -5.82 1.24
C LEU A 45 -1.82 -5.96 -0.27
N LEU A 46 -2.52 -5.16 -1.08
CA LEU A 46 -2.31 -5.09 -2.53
C LEU A 46 -0.87 -4.72 -2.87
N GLY A 47 -0.37 -3.62 -2.30
CA GLY A 47 1.01 -3.19 -2.51
C GLY A 47 2.02 -4.27 -2.13
N LEU A 48 1.83 -4.92 -0.97
CA LEU A 48 2.68 -6.03 -0.53
C LEU A 48 2.60 -7.24 -1.47
N MET A 49 1.41 -7.61 -1.93
CA MET A 49 1.24 -8.72 -2.88
C MET A 49 1.92 -8.44 -4.21
N LEU A 50 1.84 -7.22 -4.75
CA LEU A 50 2.58 -6.85 -5.96
C LEU A 50 4.09 -6.90 -5.74
N ALA A 51 4.58 -6.45 -4.58
CA ALA A 51 6.00 -6.52 -4.24
C ALA A 51 6.49 -7.97 -4.16
N LEU A 52 5.73 -8.85 -3.51
CA LEU A 52 6.05 -10.28 -3.43
C LEU A 52 5.98 -10.94 -4.81
N ALA A 53 4.95 -10.63 -5.61
CA ALA A 53 4.82 -11.15 -6.96
C ALA A 53 6.01 -10.73 -7.84
N SER A 54 6.55 -9.53 -7.66
CA SER A 54 7.71 -9.05 -8.42
C SER A 54 8.98 -9.89 -8.23
N GLN A 55 9.05 -10.69 -7.16
CA GLN A 55 10.18 -11.57 -6.85
C GLN A 55 10.06 -12.97 -7.45
N LEU A 56 8.92 -13.30 -8.09
CA LEU A 56 8.72 -14.62 -8.69
C LEU A 56 9.62 -14.81 -9.93
N PRO A 57 10.18 -16.02 -10.15
CA PRO A 57 11.08 -16.29 -11.28
C PRO A 57 10.46 -16.01 -12.66
N VAL A 58 9.14 -16.10 -12.77
CA VAL A 58 8.41 -15.84 -14.02
C VAL A 58 8.44 -14.35 -14.44
N PHE A 59 8.74 -13.44 -13.50
CA PHE A 59 8.76 -12.00 -13.75
C PHE A 59 10.16 -11.38 -13.68
N ALA A 60 11.16 -12.15 -13.22
CA ALA A 60 12.57 -11.76 -13.09
C ALA A 60 13.20 -11.42 -14.45
#